data_AF-A0A1F6D1G9-F1
#
_entry.id   AF-A0A1F6D1G9-F1
#
_cell.length_a   1.000
_cell.length_b   1.000
_cell.length_c   1.000
_cell.angle_alpha   90.00
_cell.angle_beta   90.00
_cell.angle_gamma   90.00
#
_symmetry.space_group_name_H-M   'P 1'
#
loop_
_entity.id
_entity.type
_entity.pdbx_description
1 polymer ?
#
loop_
_entity_poly.entity_id
_entity_poly.type
_entity_poly.pdbx_seq_one_letter_code
_entity_poly.pdbx_strand_id
1 'polypeptide(L)'
;MIAILAEGSFRDAWGTLQKILSCSKDKKVSVEEVELVTGAPKGKLVNEFIEAIDERNLDDGLETVQEVVASNLDIKTFLKLVLHKVRAVLLLRYAADLEKMLEEQFVEEDFAFLKELSAKKGSHINSEALYELLGAYDAVSRSYIPQLPLELALVKLVKKE
;
A
#
# COMPACT_ATOMS: atom_id res chain seq x y z
N MET A 1 -8.97 5.19 -3.56
CA MET A 1 -7.85 4.86 -4.48
C MET A 1 -7.58 5.94 -5.53
N ILE A 2 -8.56 6.41 -6.32
CA ILE A 2 -8.35 7.42 -7.38
C ILE A 2 -7.61 8.67 -6.88
N ALA A 3 -7.99 9.21 -5.72
CA ALA A 3 -7.34 10.37 -5.11
C ALA A 3 -5.85 10.14 -4.78
N ILE A 4 -5.49 8.92 -4.36
CA ILE A 4 -4.11 8.54 -4.03
C ILE A 4 -3.26 8.46 -5.30
N LEU A 5 -3.83 7.93 -6.38
CA LEU A 5 -3.16 7.82 -7.68
C LEU A 5 -2.97 9.18 -8.36
N ALA A 6 -3.89 10.11 -8.12
CA ALA A 6 -3.86 11.45 -8.72
C ALA A 6 -2.88 12.44 -8.06
N GLU A 7 -2.27 12.10 -6.91
CA GLU A 7 -1.25 12.92 -6.23
C GLU A 7 -1.64 14.40 -6.04
N GLY A 8 -2.93 14.69 -5.81
CA GLY A 8 -3.43 16.06 -5.65
C GLY A 8 -3.68 16.83 -6.96
N SER A 9 -3.42 16.22 -8.12
CA SER A 9 -3.81 16.75 -9.42
C SER A 9 -5.28 16.44 -9.71
N PHE A 10 -6.14 17.45 -9.64
CA PHE A 10 -7.55 17.31 -10.01
C PHE A 10 -7.71 16.83 -11.47
N ARG A 11 -6.81 17.26 -12.37
CA ARG A 11 -6.82 16.84 -13.77
C ARG A 11 -6.60 15.35 -13.92
N ASP A 12 -5.64 14.80 -13.19
CA ASP A 12 -5.31 13.38 -13.27
C ASP A 12 -6.36 12.52 -12.57
N ALA A 13 -6.93 13.01 -11.46
CA ALA A 13 -8.09 12.39 -10.81
C ALA A 13 -9.29 12.32 -11.77
N TRP A 14 -9.62 13.44 -12.41
CA TRP A 14 -10.72 13.53 -13.36
C TRP A 14 -10.50 12.64 -14.59
N GLY A 15 -9.30 12.69 -15.19
CA GLY A 15 -8.97 11.86 -16.35
C GLY A 15 -9.01 10.36 -16.02
N THR A 16 -8.54 9.97 -14.83
CA THR A 16 -8.62 8.59 -14.35
C THR A 16 -10.06 8.15 -14.15
N LEU A 17 -10.89 8.99 -13.52
CA LEU A 17 -12.32 8.72 -13.33
C LEU A 17 -13.05 8.55 -14.67
N GLN A 18 -12.77 9.39 -15.66
CA GLN A 18 -13.37 9.29 -16.99
C GLN A 18 -13.01 7.97 -17.69
N LYS A 19 -11.76 7.51 -17.58
CA LYS A 19 -11.34 6.21 -18.12
C LYS A 19 -12.12 5.07 -17.47
N ILE A 20 -12.23 5.08 -16.14
CA ILE A 20 -12.96 4.04 -15.39
C ILE A 20 -14.43 4.02 -15.78
N LEU A 21 -15.09 5.19 -15.83
CA LEU A 21 -16.49 5.30 -16.24
C LEU A 21 -16.74 4.88 -17.69
N SER A 22 -15.74 4.98 -18.57
CA SER A 22 -15.85 4.52 -19.96
C SER A 22 -15.70 3.00 -20.11
N CYS A 23 -15.02 2.34 -19.16
CA CYS A 23 -14.85 0.90 -19.11
C CYS A 23 -15.96 0.18 -18.33
N SER A 24 -16.59 0.86 -17.37
CA SER A 24 -17.71 0.34 -16.58
C SER A 24 -18.96 0.18 -17.44
N LYS A 25 -19.61 -0.99 -17.33
CA LYS A 25 -20.84 -1.30 -18.08
C LYS A 25 -22.10 -0.75 -17.40
N ASP A 26 -22.05 -0.48 -16.11
CA ASP A 26 -23.20 -0.20 -15.25
C ASP A 26 -23.11 1.14 -14.50
N LYS A 27 -22.11 1.99 -14.83
CA LYS A 27 -21.87 3.33 -14.24
C LYS A 27 -21.63 3.31 -12.73
N LYS A 28 -21.47 2.14 -12.11
CA LYS A 28 -20.95 1.97 -10.76
C LYS A 28 -19.46 1.73 -10.89
N VAL A 29 -18.68 2.34 -10.00
CA VAL A 29 -17.22 2.18 -9.98
C VAL A 29 -16.87 1.22 -8.85
N SER A 30 -16.41 0.02 -9.19
CA SER A 30 -15.92 -0.97 -8.20
C SER A 30 -14.42 -0.83 -7.95
N VAL A 31 -13.90 -1.40 -6.87
CA VAL A 31 -12.46 -1.36 -6.56
C VAL A 31 -11.68 -2.12 -7.64
N GLU A 32 -12.19 -3.26 -8.06
CA GLU A 32 -11.60 -4.13 -9.09
C GLU A 32 -11.53 -3.41 -10.45
N GLU A 33 -12.54 -2.62 -10.80
CA GLU A 33 -12.52 -1.81 -12.02
C GLU A 33 -11.46 -0.71 -11.95
N VAL A 34 -11.28 -0.09 -10.78
CA VAL A 34 -10.23 0.92 -10.59
C VAL A 34 -8.86 0.24 -10.69
N GLU A 35 -8.64 -0.90 -10.03
CA GLU A 35 -7.40 -1.68 -10.11
C GLU A 35 -7.08 -2.06 -11.56
N LEU A 36 -8.06 -2.60 -12.29
CA LEU A 36 -7.92 -3.03 -13.68
C LEU A 36 -7.58 -1.88 -14.63
N VAL A 37 -8.27 -0.74 -14.50
CA VAL A 37 -8.10 0.41 -15.41
C VAL A 37 -6.84 1.21 -15.09
N THR A 38 -6.44 1.27 -13.82
CA THR A 38 -5.27 2.04 -13.40
C THR A 38 -3.99 1.23 -13.38
N GLY A 39 -4.08 -0.11 -13.44
CA GLY A 39 -2.94 -0.98 -13.20
C GLY A 39 -2.41 -0.86 -11.77
N ALA A 40 -3.26 -0.41 -10.84
CA ALA A 40 -2.90 -0.32 -9.44
C ALA A 40 -2.78 -1.74 -8.84
N PRO A 41 -1.83 -1.97 -7.94
CA PRO A 41 -1.72 -3.24 -7.24
C PRO A 41 -2.99 -3.57 -6.48
N LYS A 42 -3.33 -4.85 -6.47
CA LYS A 42 -4.49 -5.37 -5.74
C LYS A 42 -4.35 -5.04 -4.26
N GLY A 43 -5.44 -4.61 -3.62
CA GLY A 43 -5.46 -4.34 -2.17
C GLY A 43 -4.95 -5.52 -1.34
N LYS A 44 -5.20 -6.76 -1.80
CA LYS A 44 -4.71 -8.01 -1.20
C LYS A 44 -3.19 -8.13 -1.19
N LEU A 45 -2.51 -7.87 -2.31
CA LEU A 45 -1.04 -7.92 -2.39
C LEU A 45 -0.39 -6.91 -1.44
N VAL A 46 -1.01 -5.75 -1.28
CA VAL A 46 -0.52 -4.74 -0.33
C VAL A 46 -0.66 -5.23 1.11
N ASN A 47 -1.77 -5.92 1.44
CA ASN A 47 -1.99 -6.49 2.77
C ASN A 47 -1.03 -7.65 3.05
N GLU A 48 -0.84 -8.57 2.11
CA GLU A 48 0.11 -9.69 2.21
C GLU A 48 1.54 -9.20 2.47
N PHE A 49 1.97 -8.13 1.79
CA PHE A 49 3.27 -7.52 2.04
C PHE A 49 3.40 -6.89 3.43
N ILE A 50 2.35 -6.22 3.92
CA ILE A 50 2.35 -5.63 5.26
C ILE A 50 2.35 -6.73 6.34
N GLU A 51 1.61 -7.80 6.11
CA GLU A 51 1.57 -8.98 6.98
C GLU A 51 2.95 -9.65 7.03
N ALA A 52 3.62 -9.85 5.89
CA ALA A 52 4.98 -10.39 5.85
C ALA A 52 5.98 -9.55 6.66
N ILE A 53 5.87 -8.21 6.63
CA ILE A 53 6.68 -7.33 7.50
C ILE A 53 6.33 -7.54 8.97
N ASP A 54 5.05 -7.61 9.31
CA ASP A 54 4.58 -7.78 10.69
C ASP A 54 4.97 -9.13 11.29
N GLU A 55 5.00 -10.18 10.47
CA GLU A 55 5.37 -11.54 10.88
C GLU A 55 6.87 -11.84 10.78
N ARG A 56 7.65 -10.90 10.23
CA ARG A 56 9.07 -11.10 9.91
C ARG A 56 9.31 -12.28 8.96
N ASN A 57 8.39 -12.51 8.04
CA ASN A 57 8.58 -13.51 7.00
C ASN A 57 9.22 -12.86 5.77
N LEU A 58 10.53 -13.09 5.59
CA LEU A 58 11.27 -12.54 4.45
C LEU A 58 10.87 -13.22 3.13
N ASP A 59 10.58 -14.52 3.16
CA ASP A 59 10.31 -15.30 1.96
C ASP A 59 8.98 -14.85 1.34
N ASP A 60 7.92 -14.76 2.13
CA ASP A 60 6.60 -14.29 1.68
C ASP A 60 6.65 -12.83 1.19
N GLY A 61 7.43 -11.97 1.87
CA GLY A 61 7.58 -10.58 1.46
C GLY A 61 8.31 -10.44 0.13
N LEU A 62 9.35 -11.24 -0.12
CA LEU A 62 10.05 -11.27 -1.40
C LEU A 62 9.20 -11.88 -2.51
N GLU A 63 8.43 -12.93 -2.22
CA GLU A 63 7.47 -13.52 -3.17
C GLU A 63 6.43 -12.48 -3.60
N THR A 64 5.90 -11.70 -2.67
CA THR A 64 4.95 -10.62 -2.96
C THR A 64 5.57 -9.56 -3.89
N VAL A 65 6.82 -9.16 -3.63
CA VAL A 65 7.54 -8.21 -4.51
C VAL A 65 7.75 -8.79 -5.91
N GLN A 66 8.07 -10.09 -6.01
CA GLN A 66 8.19 -10.77 -7.29
C GLN A 66 6.86 -10.83 -8.04
N GLU A 67 5.76 -11.09 -7.36
CA GLU A 67 4.42 -11.10 -7.99
C GLU A 67 4.03 -9.71 -8.52
N VAL A 68 4.36 -8.64 -7.77
CA VAL A 68 4.16 -7.25 -8.21
C VAL A 68 4.93 -6.97 -9.50
N VAL A 69 6.20 -7.40 -9.57
CA VAL A 69 7.04 -7.26 -10.76
C VAL A 69 6.49 -8.10 -11.93
N ALA A 70 6.16 -9.37 -11.69
CA ALA A 70 5.65 -10.30 -12.70
C ALA A 70 4.31 -9.83 -13.30
N SER A 71 3.49 -9.16 -12.48
CA SER A 71 2.22 -8.57 -12.90
C SER A 71 2.38 -7.23 -13.64
N ASN A 72 3.61 -6.77 -13.92
CA ASN A 72 3.93 -5.47 -14.52
C ASN A 72 3.32 -4.28 -13.77
N LEU A 73 3.18 -4.40 -12.45
CA LEU A 73 2.66 -3.33 -11.61
C LEU A 73 3.75 -2.31 -11.28
N ASP A 74 3.38 -1.04 -11.18
CA ASP A 74 4.32 0.02 -10.80
C ASP A 74 4.69 -0.08 -9.31
N ILE A 75 5.96 -0.36 -9.03
CA ILE A 75 6.49 -0.52 -7.67
C ILE A 75 6.36 0.75 -6.86
N LYS A 76 6.51 1.91 -7.49
CA LYS A 76 6.36 3.19 -6.78
C LYS A 76 4.93 3.36 -6.28
N THR A 77 3.95 3.01 -7.10
CA THR A 77 2.53 2.99 -6.73
C THR A 77 2.25 1.93 -5.66
N PHE A 78 2.83 0.73 -5.77
CA PHE A 78 2.72 -0.30 -4.73
C PHE A 78 3.21 0.20 -3.38
N LEU A 79 4.43 0.74 -3.34
CA LEU A 79 5.02 1.22 -2.10
C LEU A 79 4.26 2.43 -1.53
N LYS A 80 3.68 3.28 -2.39
CA LYS A 80 2.76 4.35 -1.97
C LYS A 80 1.54 3.80 -1.24
N LEU A 81 0.91 2.73 -1.76
CA LEU A 81 -0.23 2.09 -1.11
C LEU A 81 0.17 1.45 0.22
N VAL A 82 1.33 0.79 0.29
CA VAL A 82 1.91 0.25 1.53
C VAL A 82 2.09 1.37 2.56
N LEU A 83 2.73 2.49 2.19
CA LEU A 83 2.93 3.63 3.07
C LEU A 83 1.61 4.21 3.60
N HIS A 84 0.59 4.32 2.75
CA HIS A 84 -0.73 4.78 3.16
C HIS A 84 -1.35 3.87 4.23
N LYS A 85 -1.29 2.55 4.04
CA LYS A 85 -1.81 1.57 4.98
C LYS A 85 -1.01 1.52 6.28
N VAL A 86 0.33 1.46 6.21
CA VAL A 86 1.21 1.48 7.39
C VAL A 86 1.03 2.74 8.22
N ARG A 87 0.90 3.92 7.57
CA ARG A 87 0.57 5.16 8.27
C ARG A 87 -0.77 5.06 9.00
N ALA A 88 -1.80 4.47 8.39
CA ALA A 88 -3.10 4.29 9.03
C ALA A 88 -3.00 3.38 10.27
N VAL A 89 -2.23 2.28 10.21
CA VAL A 89 -1.97 1.41 11.38
C VAL A 89 -1.38 2.22 12.55
N LEU A 90 -0.39 3.07 12.28
CA LEU A 90 0.22 3.89 13.34
C LEU A 90 -0.74 4.95 13.89
N LEU A 91 -1.54 5.58 13.03
CA LEU A 91 -2.54 6.56 13.48
C LEU A 91 -3.63 5.90 14.34
N LEU A 92 -4.11 4.72 13.97
CA LEU A 92 -5.06 3.95 14.78
C LEU A 92 -4.48 3.58 16.14
N ARG A 93 -3.17 3.31 16.21
CA ARG A 93 -2.49 2.95 17.46
C ARG A 93 -2.29 4.13 18.41
N TYR A 94 -1.98 5.32 17.88
CA TYR A 94 -1.58 6.48 18.70
C TYR A 94 -2.65 7.58 18.82
N ALA A 95 -3.64 7.61 17.93
CA ALA A 95 -4.66 8.65 17.84
C ALA A 95 -6.05 8.04 17.61
N ALA A 96 -6.64 7.49 18.67
CA ALA A 96 -7.96 6.85 18.64
C ALA A 96 -9.08 7.80 18.15
N ASP A 97 -8.93 9.10 18.39
CA ASP A 97 -9.81 10.16 17.93
C ASP A 97 -9.87 10.29 16.40
N LEU A 98 -8.88 9.75 15.66
CA LEU A 98 -8.88 9.70 14.20
C LEU A 98 -9.52 8.44 13.62
N GLU A 99 -9.96 7.48 14.45
CA GLU A 99 -10.49 6.19 14.00
C GLU A 99 -11.66 6.34 13.02
N LYS A 100 -12.66 7.17 13.37
CA LYS A 100 -13.82 7.42 12.50
C LYS A 100 -13.45 8.02 11.15
N MET A 101 -12.47 8.92 11.14
CA MET A 101 -11.99 9.54 9.90
C MET A 101 -11.26 8.52 9.01
N LEU A 102 -10.58 7.55 9.61
CA LEU A 102 -9.89 6.48 8.89
C LEU A 102 -10.87 5.42 8.40
N GLU A 103 -11.90 5.09 9.17
CA GLU A 103 -12.98 4.17 8.76
C GLU A 103 -13.65 4.62 7.45
N GLU A 104 -13.86 5.93 7.28
CA GLU A 104 -14.41 6.50 6.04
C GLU A 104 -13.45 6.46 4.83
N GLN A 105 -12.15 6.26 5.06
CA GLN A 105 -11.11 6.30 4.02
C GLN A 105 -10.76 4.94 3.43
N PHE A 106 -11.09 3.86 4.14
CA PHE A 106 -10.77 2.48 3.74
C PHE A 106 -12.04 1.67 3.49
N VAL A 107 -11.90 0.60 2.71
CA VAL A 107 -12.97 -0.40 2.58
C VAL A 107 -13.05 -1.19 3.88
N GLU A 108 -14.22 -1.71 4.23
CA GLU A 108 -14.47 -2.44 5.49
C GLU A 108 -13.44 -3.55 5.75
N GLU A 109 -13.11 -4.35 4.73
CA GLU A 109 -12.11 -5.43 4.81
C GLU A 109 -10.71 -4.90 5.15
N ASP A 110 -10.28 -3.83 4.47
CA ASP A 110 -8.98 -3.19 4.72
C ASP A 110 -8.95 -2.54 6.11
N PHE A 111 -10.03 -1.87 6.51
CA PHE A 111 -10.10 -1.23 7.83
C PHE A 111 -10.01 -2.26 8.96
N ALA A 112 -10.70 -3.40 8.83
CA ALA A 112 -10.61 -4.49 9.79
C ALA A 112 -9.17 -5.01 9.94
N PHE A 113 -8.49 -5.27 8.82
CA PHE A 113 -7.08 -5.69 8.80
C PHE A 113 -6.15 -4.68 9.48
N LEU A 114 -6.29 -3.39 9.15
CA LEU A 114 -5.45 -2.33 9.73
C LEU A 114 -5.70 -2.16 11.22
N LYS A 115 -6.95 -2.30 11.66
CA LYS A 115 -7.34 -2.23 13.07
C LYS A 115 -6.73 -3.38 13.86
N GLU A 116 -6.80 -4.61 13.33
CA GLU A 116 -6.17 -5.78 13.95
C GLU A 116 -4.66 -5.59 14.13
N LEU A 117 -3.95 -5.17 13.08
CA LEU A 117 -2.52 -4.86 13.15
C LEU A 117 -2.19 -3.76 14.16
N SER A 118 -3.04 -2.73 14.27
CA SER A 118 -2.83 -1.64 15.22
C SER A 118 -2.94 -2.11 16.67
N ALA A 119 -3.84 -3.05 16.95
CA ALA A 119 -4.12 -3.61 18.28
C ALA A 119 -3.19 -4.77 18.67
N LYS A 120 -2.56 -5.44 17.69
CA LYS A 120 -1.65 -6.57 17.90
C LYS A 120 -0.44 -6.16 18.74
N LYS A 121 -0.37 -6.68 19.97
CA LYS A 121 0.79 -6.46 20.86
C LYS A 121 2.02 -7.15 20.27
N GLY A 122 3.08 -6.39 20.08
CA GLY A 122 4.33 -6.90 19.49
C GLY A 122 4.40 -6.79 17.97
N SER A 123 3.42 -6.15 17.33
CA SER A 123 3.47 -5.83 15.90
C SER A 123 4.81 -5.16 15.53
N HIS A 124 5.40 -5.63 14.44
CA HIS A 124 6.66 -5.10 13.90
C HIS A 124 6.44 -3.88 13.01
N ILE A 125 5.18 -3.54 12.72
CA ILE A 125 4.78 -2.28 12.08
C ILE A 125 4.87 -1.14 13.09
N ASN A 126 5.98 -0.41 13.08
CA ASN A 126 6.26 0.70 13.98
C ASN A 126 6.78 1.93 13.20
N SER A 127 7.15 2.99 13.91
CA SER A 127 7.68 4.22 13.29
C SER A 127 9.02 3.99 12.56
N GLU A 128 9.84 3.05 13.00
CA GLU A 128 11.09 2.66 12.35
C GLU A 128 10.76 1.97 11.00
N ALA A 129 9.78 1.06 10.98
CA ALA A 129 9.30 0.44 9.75
C ALA A 129 8.77 1.45 8.74
N LEU A 130 7.95 2.40 9.18
CA LEU A 130 7.45 3.46 8.30
C LEU A 130 8.59 4.33 7.76
N TYR A 131 9.60 4.63 8.57
CA TYR A 131 10.75 5.43 8.15
C TYR A 131 11.58 4.72 7.07
N GLU A 132 11.86 3.43 7.24
CA GLU A 132 12.59 2.64 6.24
C GLU A 132 11.80 2.52 4.92
N LEU A 133 10.49 2.28 4.99
CA LEU A 133 9.63 2.25 3.80
C LEU A 133 9.58 3.61 3.08
N LEU A 134 9.61 4.71 3.82
CA LEU A 134 9.69 6.06 3.26
C LEU A 134 11.02 6.27 2.52
N GLY A 135 12.13 5.84 3.12
CA GLY A 135 13.44 5.87 2.48
C GLY A 135 13.48 5.03 1.20
N ALA A 136 12.87 3.85 1.21
CA ALA A 136 12.73 3.02 0.02
C ALA A 136 11.95 3.75 -1.09
N TYR A 137 10.83 4.40 -0.76
CA TYR A 137 9.99 5.13 -1.72
C TYR A 137 10.76 6.22 -2.46
N ASP A 138 11.56 7.00 -1.75
CA ASP A 138 12.41 8.05 -2.34
C ASP A 138 13.57 7.48 -3.18
N ALA A 139 14.00 6.26 -2.89
CA ALA A 139 15.06 5.57 -3.62
C ALA A 139 14.56 4.87 -4.91
N VAL A 140 13.30 4.41 -4.95
CA VAL A 140 12.72 3.72 -6.13
C VAL A 140 12.92 4.53 -7.41
N SER A 141 12.64 5.83 -7.38
CA SER A 141 12.73 6.70 -8.57
C SER A 141 14.15 6.96 -9.08
N ARG A 142 15.16 6.65 -8.26
CA ARG A 142 16.58 6.90 -8.55
C ARG A 142 17.37 5.61 -8.77
N SER A 143 16.72 4.46 -8.64
CA SER A 143 17.37 3.16 -8.71
C SER A 143 17.33 2.59 -10.12
N TYR A 144 18.42 1.92 -10.52
CA TYR A 144 18.47 1.21 -11.80
C TYR A 144 17.44 0.06 -11.84
N ILE A 145 17.29 -0.64 -10.72
CA ILE A 145 16.29 -1.68 -10.51
C ILE A 145 15.23 -1.13 -9.53
N PRO A 146 14.00 -0.84 -9.98
CA PRO A 146 12.97 -0.22 -9.14
C PRO A 146 12.57 -1.02 -7.89
N GLN A 147 12.64 -2.35 -7.92
CA GLN A 147 12.31 -3.23 -6.79
C GLN A 147 13.40 -3.25 -5.71
N LEU A 148 14.65 -2.97 -6.08
CA LEU A 148 15.79 -3.20 -5.20
C LEU A 148 15.72 -2.40 -3.88
N PRO A 149 15.32 -1.11 -3.85
CA PRO A 149 15.17 -0.39 -2.59
C PRO A 149 14.13 -1.01 -1.65
N LEU A 150 13.06 -1.58 -2.21
CA LEU A 150 12.01 -2.23 -1.44
C LEU A 150 12.50 -3.55 -0.86
N GLU A 151 13.19 -4.37 -1.66
CA GLU A 151 13.81 -5.62 -1.20
C GLU A 151 14.81 -5.37 -0.07
N LEU A 152 15.66 -4.34 -0.20
CA LEU A 152 16.62 -3.95 0.84
C LEU A 152 15.94 -3.49 2.13
N ALA A 153 14.88 -2.68 2.01
CA ALA A 153 14.09 -2.27 3.17
C ALA A 153 13.45 -3.47 3.86
N LEU A 154 12.89 -4.41 3.10
CA LEU A 154 12.30 -5.63 3.65
C LEU A 154 13.35 -6.45 4.42
N VAL A 155 14.53 -6.70 3.85
CA VAL A 155 15.62 -7.42 4.52
C VAL A 155 15.99 -6.73 5.84
N LYS A 156 16.12 -5.40 5.84
CA LYS A 156 16.47 -4.63 7.04
C LYS A 156 15.41 -4.72 8.13
N LEU A 157 14.13 -4.64 7.77
CA LEU A 157 13.01 -4.72 8.71
C LEU A 157 12.85 -6.11 9.32
N VAL A 158 13.12 -7.16 8.53
CA VAL A 158 12.98 -8.55 8.97
C VAL A 158 14.20 -9.03 9.76
N LYS A 159 15.41 -8.78 9.25
CA LYS A 159 16.65 -9.34 9.84
C LYS A 159 17.29 -8.49 10.93
N LYS A 160 16.83 -7.24 11.15
CA LYS A 160 17.29 -6.30 12.18
C LYS A 160 18.78 -6.46 12.52
N GLU A 161 19.65 -5.92 11.65
CA GLU A 161 21.08 -5.75 11.96
C GLU A 161 21.29 -4.80 13.15
#